data_AF-A0A962Q8N4-F1
#
_entry.id   AF-A0A962Q8N4-F1
#
_cell.length_a   1.000
_cell.length_b   1.000
_cell.length_c   1.000
_cell.angle_alpha   90.00
_cell.angle_beta   90.00
_cell.angle_gamma   90.00
#
_symmetry.space_group_name_H-M   'P 1'
#
loop_
_entity.id
_entity.type
_entity.pdbx_description
1 polymer ?
#
loop_
_entity_poly.entity_id
_entity_poly.type
_entity_poly.pdbx_seq_one_letter_code
_entity_poly.pdbx_strand_id
1 'polypeptide(L)' 'MFTVRFQTKNTDTYSSLNCVRYDVRICPDDVAIITVHSTYFDDSGVEFRIGRDQQYNVAYITNDVGKTIDRITVD' A
#
# COMPACT_ATOMS: atom_id res chain seq x y z
N MET A 1 4.91 4.20 13.71
CA MET A 1 5.36 4.40 12.32
C MET A 1 5.20 3.07 11.62
N PHE A 2 4.69 3.08 10.39
CA PHE A 2 4.35 1.87 9.64
C PHE A 2 5.19 1.80 8.36
N THR A 3 5.29 0.61 7.79
CA THR A 3 5.84 0.41 6.46
C THR A 3 4.78 -0.23 5.58
N VAL A 4 4.52 0.36 4.41
CA VAL A 4 3.69 -0.25 3.37
C VAL A 4 4.61 -0.99 2.41
N ARG A 5 4.37 -2.28 2.23
CA ARG A 5 5.11 -3.15 1.31
C ARG A 5 4.21 -3.56 0.16
N PHE A 6 4.50 -3.05 -1.03
CA PHE A 6 3.78 -3.38 -2.26
C PHE A 6 4.45 -4.55 -2.96
N GLN A 7 3.72 -5.66 -3.13
CA GLN A 7 4.20 -6.82 -3.88
C GLN A 7 4.00 -6.59 -5.37
N THR A 8 5.06 -6.75 -6.15
CA THR A 8 5.00 -6.58 -7.61
C THR A 8 4.37 -7.82 -8.24
N LYS A 9 3.55 -7.63 -9.27
CA LYS A 9 2.92 -8.75 -9.98
C LYS A 9 3.98 -9.62 -10.66
N ASN A 10 3.86 -10.94 -10.53
CA ASN A 10 4.74 -11.95 -11.13
C ASN A 10 6.20 -11.97 -10.61
N THR A 11 6.50 -11.29 -9.52
CA THR A 11 7.81 -11.35 -8.86
C THR A 11 7.64 -11.38 -7.35
N ASP A 12 8.58 -12.00 -6.63
CA ASP A 12 8.65 -11.93 -5.16
C ASP A 12 9.35 -10.64 -4.67
N THR A 13 9.31 -9.58 -5.48
CA THR A 13 9.94 -8.31 -5.15
C THR A 13 8.94 -7.35 -4.52
N TYR A 14 9.44 -6.55 -3.58
CA TYR A 14 8.64 -5.59 -2.83
C TYR A 14 9.18 -4.17 -2.98
N SER A 15 8.29 -3.22 -3.26
CA SER A 15 8.56 -1.80 -3.03
C SER A 15 8.09 -1.44 -1.63
N SER A 16 8.95 -0.83 -0.80
CA SER A 16 8.63 -0.52 0.59
C SER A 16 8.70 0.96 0.86
N LEU A 17 7.70 1.50 1.56
CA LEU A 17 7.63 2.91 1.94
C LEU A 17 7.29 3.04 3.41
N ASN A 18 8.09 3.82 4.13
CA ASN A 18 7.78 4.21 5.49
C ASN A 18 6.70 5.29 5.47
N CYS A 19 5.75 5.18 6.38
CA CYS A 19 4.63 6.08 6.47
C CYS A 19 4.17 6.27 7.92
N VAL A 20 3.43 7.35 8.12
CA VAL A 20 2.80 7.65 9.41
C VAL A 20 1.29 7.40 9.37
N ARG A 21 0.70 7.57 8.18
CA ARG A 21 -0.67 7.18 7.85
C ARG A 21 -0.75 6.70 6.40
N TYR A 22 -1.81 5.97 6.10
CA TYR A 22 -2.17 5.60 4.74
C TYR A 22 -3.70 5.67 4.62
N ASP A 23 -4.16 6.02 3.43
CA ASP A 23 -5.57 6.05 3.08
C ASP A 23 -5.83 5.03 1.98
N VAL A 24 -6.98 4.37 2.03
CA VAL A 24 -7.37 3.35 1.04
C VAL A 24 -8.70 3.75 0.42
N ARG A 25 -8.72 3.82 -0.90
CA ARG A 25 -9.93 4.03 -1.69
C ARG A 25 -10.14 2.86 -2.64
N ILE A 26 -11.22 2.12 -2.44
CA ILE A 26 -11.65 1.09 -3.38
C ILE A 26 -12.35 1.78 -4.54
N CYS A 27 -11.82 1.61 -5.74
CA CYS A 27 -12.40 2.14 -6.97
C CYS A 27 -13.33 1.08 -7.59
N PRO A 28 -14.27 1.51 -8.46
CA PRO A 28 -14.86 0.59 -9.42
C PRO A 28 -13.74 -0.07 -10.25
N ASP A 29 -13.98 -1.27 -10.77
CA ASP A 29 -13.04 -2.03 -11.62
C ASP A 29 -11.97 -2.86 -10.89
N ASP A 30 -12.24 -3.34 -9.66
CA ASP A 30 -11.33 -4.21 -8.90
C ASP A 30 -9.92 -3.62 -8.71
N VAL A 31 -9.88 -2.31 -8.46
CA VAL A 31 -8.65 -1.56 -8.16
C VAL A 31 -8.80 -0.86 -6.81
N ALA A 32 -7.83 -1.04 -5.93
CA ALA A 32 -7.65 -0.23 -4.74
C ALA A 32 -6.54 0.81 -4.97
N ILE A 33 -6.77 2.04 -4.52
CA ILE A 33 -5.75 3.08 -4.48
C ILE A 33 -5.32 3.26 -3.03
N ILE A 34 -4.03 3.09 -2.75
CA ILE A 34 -3.42 3.45 -1.48
C ILE A 34 -2.69 4.77 -1.64
N THR A 35 -3.00 5.72 -0.76
CA THR A 35 -2.23 6.95 -0.62
C THR A 35 -1.35 6.86 0.62
N VAL A 36 -0.04 6.96 0.45
CA VAL A 36 0.96 6.80 1.52
C VAL A 36 1.50 8.16 1.94
N HIS A 37 1.38 8.50 3.23
CA HIS A 37 1.85 9.78 3.77
C HIS A 37 3.07 9.57 4.67
N SER A 38 4.16 10.29 4.38
CA SER A 38 5.39 10.26 5.17
C SER A 38 5.38 11.21 6.37
N THR A 39 4.41 12.14 6.41
CA THR A 39 4.27 13.16 7.45
C THR A 39 2.80 13.35 7.84
N TYR A 40 2.56 13.87 9.05
CA TYR A 40 1.21 14.24 9.53
C TYR A 40 0.83 15.68 9.17
N PHE A 41 1.79 16.49 8.74
CA PHE A 41 1.61 17.94 8.60
C PHE A 41 1.06 18.37 7.24
N ASP A 42 1.10 17.50 6.24
CA ASP A 42 0.54 17.76 4.94
C ASP A 42 -0.28 16.57 4.43
N ASP A 43 -1.20 16.87 3.51
CA ASP A 43 -1.99 15.89 2.77
C ASP A 43 -1.26 15.43 1.49
N SER A 44 0.03 15.75 1.35
CA SER A 44 0.82 15.24 0.23
C SER A 44 1.12 13.77 0.49
N GLY A 45 0.53 12.92 -0.36
CA GLY A 45 0.71 11.48 -0.30
C GLY A 45 1.11 10.95 -1.66
N VAL A 46 1.81 9.82 -1.67
CA VAL A 46 2.13 9.11 -2.91
C VAL A 46 1.08 8.04 -3.13
N GLU A 47 0.42 8.08 -4.28
CA GLU A 47 -0.61 7.12 -4.64
C GLU A 47 -0.05 5.88 -5.34
N PHE A 48 -0.56 4.72 -4.95
CA PHE A 48 -0.25 3.42 -5.53
C PHE A 48 -1.53 2.70 -5.89
N ARG A 49 -1.57 2.11 -7.08
CA ARG A 49 -2.71 1.31 -7.54
C ARG A 49 -2.42 -0.17 -7.31
N ILE A 50 -3.38 -0.85 -6.70
CA ILE A 50 -3.35 -2.27 -6.40
C ILE A 50 -4.53 -2.91 -7.12
N GLY A 51 -4.27 -3.97 -7.87
CA GLY A 51 -5.32 -4.66 -8.61
C GLY A 51 -4.79 -5.80 -9.45
N ARG A 52 -5.71 -6.64 -9.92
CA ARG A 52 -5.37 -7.81 -10.74
C ARG A 52 -4.55 -7.44 -11.97
N ASP A 53 -4.87 -6.31 -12.60
CA ASP A 53 -4.21 -5.79 -13.80
C ASP A 53 -3.27 -4.61 -13.53
N GLN A 54 -2.96 -4.33 -12.25
CA GLN A 54 -2.04 -3.28 -11.87
C GLN A 54 -0.62 -3.82 -11.68
N GLN A 55 0.35 -2.90 -11.53
CA GLN A 55 1.75 -3.24 -11.22
C GLN A 55 1.87 -4.00 -9.90
N TYR A 56 1.04 -3.63 -8.92
CA TYR A 56 1.00 -4.25 -7.60
C TYR A 56 -0.32 -5.01 -7.44
N ASN A 57 -0.25 -6.23 -6.90
CA ASN A 57 -1.43 -7.05 -6.65
C ASN A 57 -1.84 -7.05 -5.17
N VAL A 58 -0.91 -6.78 -4.26
CA VAL A 58 -1.16 -6.76 -2.81
C VAL A 58 -0.29 -5.68 -2.15
N ALA A 59 -0.83 -5.02 -1.13
CA ALA A 59 -0.02 -4.27 -0.17
C ALA A 59 -0.16 -4.83 1.25
N TYR A 60 0.97 -4.92 1.94
CA TYR A 60 1.05 -5.33 3.33
C TYR A 60 1.43 -4.14 4.19
N ILE A 61 0.69 -3.89 5.26
CA ILE A 61 1.00 -2.86 6.25
C ILE A 61 1.71 -3.53 7.41
N THR A 62 2.95 -3.16 7.65
CA THR A 62 3.75 -3.68 8.77
C THR A 62 3.97 -2.60 9.82
N ASN A 63 3.91 -2.98 11.09
CA ASN A 63 4.32 -2.10 12.18
C ASN A 63 5.85 -2.04 12.33
N ASP A 64 6.30 -1.25 13.30
CA ASP A 64 7.70 -1.02 13.64
C ASP A 64 8.43 -2.27 14.13
N VAL A 65 7.72 -3.26 14.67
CA VAL A 65 8.29 -4.57 15.04
C VAL A 65 8.27 -5.58 13.88
N GLY A 66 7.94 -5.15 12.66
CA GLY A 66 7.97 -5.97 11.44
C GLY A 66 6.80 -6.93 11.28
N LYS A 67 5.76 -6.84 12.10
CA LYS A 67 4.55 -7.66 11.97
C LYS A 67 3.58 -7.01 10.99
N THR A 68 3.06 -7.81 10.05
CA THR A 68 1.93 -7.38 9.21
C THR A 68 0.68 -7.23 10.08
N ILE A 69 0.11 -6.04 10.07
CA ILE A 69 -1.09 -5.69 10.82
C ILE A 69 -2.31 -5.54 9.91
N ASP A 70 -2.09 -5.30 8.62
CA ASP A 70 -3.15 -5.22 7.63
C ASP A 70 -2.67 -5.68 6.25
N ARG A 71 -3.61 -6.13 5.42
CA ARG A 71 -3.38 -6.58 4.06
C ARG A 71 -4.47 -6.03 3.16
N ILE A 72 -4.06 -5.29 2.14
CA ILE A 72 -4.93 -4.70 1.14
C ILE A 72 -4.78 -5.49 -0.15
N THR A 73 -5.88 -6.12 -0.55
CA THR A 73 -6.03 -6.91 -1.77
C THR A 73 -7.42 -6.62 -2.33
N VAL A 74 -7.57 -6.82 -3.63
CA VAL A 74 -8.85 -6.80 -4.33
C VAL A 74 -8.98 -8.16 -4.98
N ASP A 75 -10.00 -8.91 -4.56
CA ASP A 75 -10.27 -10.30 -4.93
C ASP A 75 -11.44 -10.38 -5.93
#